data_AF-A0AA40BZF7-F1
#
_entry.id   AF-A0AA40BZF7-F1
#
_cell.length_a   1.000
_cell.length_b   1.000
_cell.length_c   1.000
_cell.angle_alpha   90.00
_cell.angle_beta   90.00
_cell.angle_gamma   90.00
#
_symmetry.space_group_name_H-M   'P 1'
#
loop_
_entity.id
_entity.type
_entity.pdbx_description
1 polymer ?
#
loop_
_entity_poly.entity_id
_entity_poly.type
_entity_poly.pdbx_seq_one_letter_code
_entity_poly.pdbx_strand_id
1 'polypeptide(L)' 'MKKHTKPYKCDVGTCSEAFELQSGLNRHRQEMHDPNAQRYYCPWRDFGCRSKLAREGTKREANLDRHVQTAHGGQQP' A
#
# COMPACT_ATOMS: atom_id res chain seq x y z
N MET A 1 -7.68 -21.95 -21.73
CA MET A 1 -6.53 -21.77 -20.80
C MET A 1 -6.12 -20.30 -20.85
N LYS A 2 -6.17 -19.55 -19.74
CA LYS A 2 -5.70 -18.16 -19.71
C LYS A 2 -4.18 -18.16 -19.59
N LYS A 3 -3.45 -17.62 -20.58
CA LYS A 3 -1.99 -17.43 -20.48
C LYS A 3 -1.74 -16.32 -19.46
N HIS A 4 -1.11 -16.65 -18.34
CA HIS A 4 -0.61 -15.68 -17.37
C HIS A 4 0.63 -14.98 -17.95
N THR A 5 0.40 -13.99 -18.81
CA THR A 5 1.46 -13.12 -19.32
C THR A 5 1.59 -11.92 -18.39
N LYS A 6 2.84 -11.52 -18.12
CA LYS A 6 3.16 -10.32 -17.34
C LYS A 6 3.78 -9.27 -18.26
N PRO A 7 3.00 -8.66 -19.17
CA PRO A 7 3.54 -7.76 -20.18
C PRO A 7 4.05 -6.45 -19.56
N TYR A 8 3.61 -6.08 -18.36
CA TYR A 8 3.96 -4.81 -17.73
C TYR A 8 5.17 -4.99 -16.80
N LYS A 9 6.37 -4.67 -17.28
CA LYS A 9 7.61 -4.76 -16.50
C LYS A 9 7.96 -3.40 -15.88
N CYS A 10 8.55 -3.42 -14.69
CA CYS A 10 9.13 -2.22 -14.10
C CYS A 10 10.39 -1.81 -14.86
N ASP A 11 10.49 -0.54 -15.18
CA ASP A 11 11.62 0.08 -15.88
C ASP A 11 12.62 0.78 -14.94
N VAL A 12 12.39 0.71 -13.62
CA VAL A 12 13.20 1.44 -12.64
C VAL A 12 14.49 0.69 -12.33
N GLY A 13 15.60 1.14 -12.92
CA GLY A 13 16.97 0.73 -12.55
C GLY A 13 17.18 -0.78 -12.60
N THR A 14 17.46 -1.39 -11.44
CA THR A 14 17.67 -2.85 -11.29
C THR A 14 16.40 -3.62 -10.90
N CYS A 15 15.23 -2.97 -10.85
CA CYS A 15 13.98 -3.65 -10.53
C CYS A 15 13.58 -4.60 -11.66
N SER A 16 13.33 -5.87 -11.31
CA SER A 16 12.95 -6.92 -12.27
C SER A 16 11.50 -7.38 -12.10
N GLU A 17 10.68 -6.62 -11.36
CA GLU A 17 9.28 -6.97 -11.14
C GLU A 17 8.45 -6.79 -12.42
N ALA A 18 7.52 -7.72 -12.64
CA ALA A 18 6.61 -7.71 -13.77
C ALA A 18 5.19 -8.09 -13.34
N PHE A 19 4.21 -7.45 -13.96
CA PHE A 19 2.81 -7.49 -13.58
C PHE A 19 1.94 -7.89 -14.77
N GLU A 20 0.86 -8.60 -14.48
CA GLU A 20 -0.15 -8.98 -15.47
C GLU A 20 -1.00 -7.78 -15.92
N LEU A 21 -1.09 -6.75 -15.07
CA LEU A 21 -1.90 -5.55 -15.27
C LEU A 21 -1.07 -4.29 -15.09
N GLN A 22 -1.34 -3.27 -15.89
CA GLN A 22 -0.72 -1.95 -15.80
C GLN A 22 -0.97 -1.31 -14.42
N SER A 23 -2.16 -1.51 -13.84
CA SER A 23 -2.48 -1.04 -12.49
C SER A 23 -1.56 -1.62 -11.42
N GLY A 24 -1.14 -2.88 -11.59
CA GLY A 24 -0.16 -3.54 -10.73
C GLY A 24 1.22 -2.89 -10.81
N LEU A 25 1.68 -2.61 -12.04
CA LEU A 25 2.94 -1.91 -12.27
C LEU A 25 2.93 -0.49 -11.71
N ASN A 26 1.87 0.29 -11.98
CA ASN A 26 1.73 1.66 -11.46
C ASN A 26 1.79 1.69 -9.94
N ARG A 27 1.04 0.80 -9.28
CA ARG A 27 1.05 0.69 -7.82
C ARG A 27 2.45 0.30 -7.31
N HIS A 28 3.08 -0.71 -7.90
CA HIS A 28 4.42 -1.12 -7.51
C HIS A 28 5.42 0.04 -7.60
N ARG A 29 5.38 0.79 -8.70
CA ARG A 29 6.26 1.95 -8.90
C ARG A 29 6.01 3.02 -7.83
N GLN A 30 4.75 3.29 -7.47
CA GLN A 30 4.42 4.20 -6.38
C GLN A 30 4.90 3.68 -5.02
N GLU A 31 4.81 2.39 -4.75
CA GLU A 31 5.16 1.84 -3.44
C GLU A 31 6.67 1.63 -3.22
N MET A 32 7.40 1.33 -4.30
CA MET A 32 8.80 0.90 -4.24
C MET A 32 9.78 1.92 -4.81
N HIS A 33 9.33 2.79 -5.71
CA HIS A 33 10.20 3.66 -6.48
C HIS A 33 9.83 5.14 -6.43
N ASP A 34 8.67 5.51 -5.87
CA ASP A 34 8.35 6.90 -5.59
C ASP A 34 9.03 7.33 -4.28
N PRO A 35 10.00 8.26 -4.31
CA PRO A 35 10.65 8.74 -3.09
C PRO A 35 9.71 9.57 -2.22
N ASN A 36 8.60 10.07 -2.80
CA ASN A 36 7.58 10.83 -2.09
C ASN A 36 6.42 9.95 -1.59
N ALA A 37 6.56 8.63 -1.65
CA ALA A 37 5.49 7.70 -1.28
C ALA A 37 5.05 7.93 0.16
N GLN A 38 3.91 8.60 0.32
CA GLN A 38 3.38 8.93 1.63
C GLN A 38 2.94 7.66 2.35
N ARG A 39 3.20 7.61 3.66
CA ARG A 39 2.68 6.56 4.52
C ARG A 39 1.32 6.97 5.08
N TYR A 40 0.40 6.02 5.09
CA TYR A 40 -0.91 6.15 5.71
C TYR A 40 -0.79 5.74 7.18
N TYR A 41 -1.09 6.67 8.09
CA TYR A 41 -1.06 6.42 9.53
C TYR A 41 -2.47 6.20 10.08
N CYS A 42 -2.57 5.42 11.14
CA CYS A 42 -3.84 5.27 11.86
C CYS A 42 -4.30 6.62 12.46
N PRO A 43 -5.52 7.10 12.19
CA PRO A 43 -6.04 8.35 12.76
C PRO A 43 -6.09 8.38 14.30
N TRP A 44 -6.27 7.24 14.97
CA TRP A 44 -6.30 7.14 16.44
C TRP A 44 -4.91 7.12 17.06
N ARG A 45 -3.84 7.40 16.31
CA ARG A 45 -2.49 7.45 16.87
C ARG A 45 -2.39 8.42 18.05
N ASP A 46 -3.10 9.54 17.98
CA ASP A 46 -3.17 10.55 19.04
C ASP A 46 -4.22 10.21 20.12
N PHE A 47 -5.11 9.25 19.83
CA PHE A 47 -6.18 8.76 20.72
C PHE A 47 -5.86 7.42 21.38
N GLY A 48 -4.57 7.03 21.40
CA GLY A 48 -4.10 5.85 22.13
C GLY A 48 -4.03 4.55 21.33
N CYS A 49 -4.30 4.58 20.02
CA CYS A 49 -4.02 3.42 19.17
C CYS A 49 -2.51 3.21 19.04
N ARG A 50 -2.02 2.09 19.56
CA ARG A 50 -0.60 1.71 19.57
C ARG A 50 -0.26 0.67 18.50
N SER A 51 -1.14 0.51 17.50
CA SER A 51 -0.94 -0.44 16.41
C SER A 51 0.30 -0.06 15.58
N LYS A 52 0.82 -1.04 14.83
CA LYS A 52 1.92 -0.79 13.90
C LYS A 52 1.59 0.33 12.90
N LEU A 53 0.33 0.42 12.46
CA LEU A 53 -0.14 1.47 11.55
C LEU A 53 -0.15 2.86 12.20
N ALA A 54 -0.38 2.96 13.50
CA ALA A 54 -0.28 4.24 14.21
C ALA A 54 1.17 4.74 14.33
N ARG A 55 2.12 3.82 14.53
CA ARG A 55 3.53 4.14 14.81
C ARG A 55 4.36 4.29 13.53
N GLU A 56 4.26 3.33 12.62
CA GLU A 56 5.12 3.22 11.43
C GLU A 56 4.40 3.60 10.13
N GLY A 57 3.06 3.55 10.13
CA GLY A 57 2.24 3.73 8.95
C GLY A 57 2.32 2.55 7.97
N THR A 58 1.56 2.62 6.90
CA THR A 58 1.54 1.64 5.80
C THR A 58 1.71 2.37 4.47
N LYS A 59 2.33 1.72 3.48
CA LYS A 59 2.41 2.26 2.11
C LYS A 59 1.07 2.17 1.35
N ARG A 60 0.13 1.33 1.82
CA ARG A 60 -1.18 1.11 1.19
C ARG A 60 -2.32 1.62 2.04
N GLU A 61 -3.16 2.46 1.46
CA GLU A 61 -4.41 2.92 2.05
C GLU A 61 -5.35 1.77 2.42
N ALA A 62 -5.52 0.77 1.55
CA ALA A 62 -6.38 -0.38 1.83
C ALA A 62 -5.99 -1.16 3.10
N ASN A 63 -4.72 -1.13 3.50
CA ASN A 63 -4.30 -1.71 4.77
C ASN A 63 -4.73 -0.85 5.96
N LEU A 64 -4.73 0.47 5.81
CA LEU A 64 -5.26 1.38 6.81
C LEU A 64 -6.77 1.23 6.94
N ASP A 65 -7.50 1.28 5.83
CA ASP A 65 -8.95 1.13 5.81
C ASP A 65 -9.40 -0.16 6.51
N ARG A 66 -8.82 -1.31 6.13
CA ARG A 66 -9.09 -2.59 6.80
C ARG A 66 -8.75 -2.55 8.29
N HIS A 67 -7.64 -1.91 8.68
CA HIS A 67 -7.30 -1.76 10.09
C HIS A 67 -8.33 -0.92 10.85
N VAL A 68 -8.81 0.17 10.26
CA VAL A 68 -9.81 1.04 10.87
C VAL A 68 -11.15 0.31 11.02
N GLN A 69 -11.56 -0.43 9.99
CA GLN A 69 -12.76 -1.26 10.04
C GLN A 69 -12.70 -2.32 11.15
N THR A 70 -11.56 -3.01 11.31
CA THR A 70 -11.48 -4.13 12.26
C THR A 70 -11.12 -3.71 13.67
N ALA A 71 -10.32 -2.66 13.86
CA ALA A 71 -9.85 -2.21 15.17
C ALA A 71 -10.69 -1.09 15.78
N HIS A 72 -11.34 -0.27 14.94
CA HIS A 72 -12.10 0.92 15.36
C HIS A 72 -13.55 0.89 14.86
N GLY A 73 -14.03 -0.27 14.39
CA GLY A 73 -15.40 -0.44 13.91
C GLY A 73 -15.75 0.41 12.68
N GLY A 74 -14.74 0.89 11.93
CA GLY A 74 -14.93 1.71 10.74
C GLY A 74 -15.31 3.17 11.04
N GLN A 75 -15.40 3.56 12.30
CA GLN A 75 -15.54 4.97 12.70
C GLN A 75 -14.21 5.69 12.45
N GLN A 76 -14.19 7.02 12.32
CA GLN A 76 -12.99 7.90 12.39
C GLN A 76 -13.01 8.68 13.73
N PRO A 77 -11.84 9.02 14.33
CA PRO A 77 -11.82 9.73 15.60
C PRO A 77 -12.34 11.16 15.47
#